data_AF-A0A7V7ZKH3-F1
#
_entry.id   AF-A0A7V7ZKH3-F1
#
_cell.length_a   1.000
_cell.length_b   1.000
_cell.length_c   1.000
_cell.angle_alpha   90.00
_cell.angle_beta   90.00
_cell.angle_gamma   90.00
#
_symmetry.space_group_name_H-M   'P 1'
#
loop_
_entity.id
_entity.type
_entity.pdbx_description
1 polymer ?
#
loop_
_entity_poly.entity_id
_entity_poly.type
_entity_poly.pdbx_seq_one_letter_code
_entity_poly.pdbx_strand_id
1 'polypeptide(L)'
;MNLPDLARYALLAGVAATAEANRRHYRMRTTWLPHLALNAAALLLPDLLRRALPSASQGQGGLPSALAATAREIACERPAYAAYAAPLAAGYMLSHPQFNIYKGAWGEMRLAGLGFDALPHAAAGFALSATAMDAASALDRHLAPSAVAAGVAGWAARHRALTALAGLAVVTALWELAEYRTHRYELAKRGDVSAINMQWSVEDTVGDVLANLLGWLAAALWRGRRRTAPQ
;
A
#
# COMPACT_ATOMS: atom_id res chain seq x y z
N MET A 1 -15.30 19.83 -3.31
CA MET A 1 -14.69 18.49 -3.19
C MET A 1 -14.53 17.91 -4.58
N ASN A 2 -13.32 17.52 -4.99
CA ASN A 2 -13.08 16.99 -6.33
C ASN A 2 -13.35 15.46 -6.37
N LEU A 3 -13.41 14.86 -7.56
CA LEU A 3 -13.69 13.43 -7.74
C LEU A 3 -12.66 12.53 -7.01
N PRO A 4 -11.34 12.80 -7.05
CA PRO A 4 -10.37 12.04 -6.26
C PRO A 4 -10.63 12.07 -4.75
N ASP A 5 -11.01 13.22 -4.18
CA ASP A 5 -11.34 13.33 -2.76
C ASP A 5 -12.60 12.52 -2.43
N LEU A 6 -13.63 12.59 -3.29
CA LEU A 6 -14.84 11.79 -3.14
C LEU A 6 -14.52 10.29 -3.15
N ALA A 7 -13.65 9.84 -4.06
CA ALA A 7 -13.21 8.44 -4.12
C ALA A 7 -12.47 8.01 -2.85
N ARG A 8 -11.57 8.84 -2.30
CA ARG A 8 -10.88 8.55 -1.02
C ARG A 8 -11.87 8.39 0.13
N TYR A 9 -12.85 9.29 0.23
CA TYR A 9 -13.85 9.22 1.30
C TYR A 9 -14.82 8.05 1.13
N ALA A 10 -15.17 7.69 -0.11
CA ALA A 10 -15.94 6.48 -0.39
C ALA A 10 -15.19 5.21 0.04
N LEU A 11 -13.89 5.10 -0.29
CA LEU A 11 -13.02 4.02 0.18
C LEU A 11 -12.93 3.98 1.70
N LEU A 12 -12.79 5.15 2.35
CA LEU A 12 -12.71 5.24 3.81
C LEU A 12 -14.01 4.77 4.47
N ALA A 13 -15.17 5.14 3.91
CA ALA A 13 -16.46 4.68 4.38
C ALA A 13 -16.59 3.15 4.23
N GLY A 14 -16.14 2.58 3.11
CA GLY A 14 -16.10 1.14 2.88
C GLY A 14 -15.22 0.42 3.90
N VAL A 15 -14.00 0.92 4.13
CA VAL A 15 -13.07 0.39 5.16
C VAL A 15 -13.70 0.45 6.55
N ALA A 16 -14.34 1.57 6.92
CA ALA A 16 -14.99 1.72 8.22
C ALA A 16 -16.17 0.74 8.40
N ALA A 17 -16.98 0.55 7.36
CA ALA A 17 -18.07 -0.43 7.36
C ALA A 17 -17.54 -1.85 7.52
N THR A 18 -16.50 -2.22 6.78
CA THR A 18 -15.86 -3.54 6.90
C THR A 18 -15.19 -3.73 8.27
N ALA A 19 -14.57 -2.69 8.83
CA ALA A 19 -14.00 -2.73 10.18
C ALA A 19 -15.07 -2.99 11.25
N GLU A 20 -16.22 -2.31 11.15
CA GLU A 20 -17.34 -2.53 12.08
C GLU A 20 -17.92 -3.94 11.95
N ALA A 21 -18.07 -4.46 10.72
CA ALA A 21 -18.52 -5.83 10.49
C ALA A 21 -17.56 -6.86 11.10
N ASN A 22 -16.25 -6.70 10.83
CA ASN A 22 -15.20 -7.55 11.39
C ASN A 22 -15.16 -7.49 12.93
N ARG A 23 -15.33 -6.30 13.51
CA ARG A 23 -15.41 -6.11 14.97
C ARG A 23 -16.58 -6.89 15.57
N ARG A 24 -17.77 -6.82 14.96
CA ARG A 24 -18.97 -7.52 15.44
C ARG A 24 -18.86 -9.03 15.31
N HIS A 25 -18.33 -9.50 14.18
CA HIS A 25 -18.23 -10.93 13.85
C HIS A 25 -17.12 -11.63 14.66
N TYR A 26 -15.87 -11.19 14.52
CA TYR A 26 -14.72 -11.86 15.13
C TYR A 26 -14.45 -11.44 16.59
N ARG A 27 -14.97 -10.28 17.01
CA ARG A 27 -14.82 -9.73 18.37
C ARG A 27 -13.37 -9.67 18.86
N MET A 28 -12.45 -9.38 17.95
CA MET A 28 -11.00 -9.29 18.18
C MET A 28 -10.52 -7.95 17.66
N ARG A 29 -9.66 -7.24 18.42
CA ARG A 29 -9.17 -5.91 18.00
C ARG A 29 -8.21 -6.02 16.82
N THR A 30 -7.41 -7.07 16.80
CA THR A 30 -6.41 -7.40 15.78
C THR A 30 -7.02 -7.57 14.38
N THR A 31 -8.31 -7.91 14.26
CA THR A 31 -8.97 -8.16 12.96
C THR A 31 -9.48 -6.90 12.25
N TRP A 32 -9.51 -5.76 12.93
CA TRP A 32 -10.08 -4.53 12.34
C TRP A 32 -9.32 -3.26 12.67
N LEU A 33 -8.78 -3.13 13.88
CA LEU A 33 -8.18 -1.87 14.32
C LEU A 33 -6.92 -1.51 13.52
N PRO A 34 -5.96 -2.43 13.31
CA PRO A 34 -4.77 -2.12 12.50
C PRO A 34 -5.14 -1.74 11.07
N HIS A 35 -6.07 -2.49 10.45
CA HIS A 35 -6.51 -2.24 9.08
C HIS A 35 -7.24 -0.91 8.95
N LEU A 36 -8.16 -0.59 9.86
CA LEU A 36 -8.85 0.69 9.89
C LEU A 36 -7.86 1.84 10.07
N ALA A 37 -6.93 1.73 11.01
CA ALA A 37 -5.95 2.78 11.29
C ALA A 37 -5.02 3.02 10.09
N LEU A 38 -4.44 1.96 9.51
CA LEU A 38 -3.52 2.07 8.37
C LEU A 38 -4.23 2.58 7.11
N ASN A 39 -5.43 2.07 6.81
CA ASN A 39 -6.21 2.55 5.67
C ASN A 39 -6.67 4.00 5.87
N ALA A 40 -7.13 4.37 7.07
CA ALA A 40 -7.51 5.75 7.36
C ALA A 40 -6.30 6.69 7.24
N ALA A 41 -5.14 6.30 7.75
CA ALA A 41 -3.92 7.07 7.63
C ALA A 41 -3.53 7.27 6.16
N ALA A 42 -3.54 6.21 5.34
CA ALA A 42 -3.24 6.29 3.91
C ALA A 42 -4.27 7.15 3.16
N LEU A 43 -5.56 6.93 3.38
CA LEU A 43 -6.63 7.64 2.68
C LEU A 43 -6.73 9.12 3.08
N LEU A 44 -6.39 9.48 4.32
CA LEU A 44 -6.40 10.86 4.82
C LEU A 44 -5.04 11.57 4.69
N LEU A 45 -3.98 10.86 4.31
CA LEU A 45 -2.63 11.41 4.16
C LEU A 45 -2.59 12.71 3.34
N PRO A 46 -3.27 12.84 2.18
CA PRO A 46 -3.28 14.09 1.43
C PRO A 46 -3.82 15.27 2.23
N ASP A 47 -4.88 15.07 3.03
CA ASP A 47 -5.49 16.13 3.83
C ASP A 47 -4.58 16.54 4.99
N LEU A 48 -3.94 15.55 5.63
CA LEU A 48 -2.97 15.79 6.70
C LEU A 48 -1.75 16.56 6.17
N LEU A 49 -1.20 16.16 5.03
CA LEU A 49 -0.04 16.82 4.43
C LEU A 49 -0.35 18.22 3.89
N ARG A 50 -1.52 18.45 3.28
CA ARG A 50 -1.95 19.80 2.84
C ARG A 50 -2.03 20.78 4.00
N ARG A 51 -2.41 20.31 5.19
CA ARG A 51 -2.48 21.13 6.42
C ARG A 51 -1.12 21.32 7.08
N ALA A 52 -0.32 20.25 7.15
CA ALA A 52 0.93 20.25 7.89
C ALA A 52 2.10 20.86 7.12
N LEU A 53 2.11 20.72 5.80
CA LEU A 53 3.20 21.21 4.95
C LEU A 53 2.74 22.45 4.20
N PRO A 54 3.49 23.56 4.22
CA PRO A 54 3.16 24.73 3.41
C PRO A 54 3.17 24.34 1.93
N SER A 55 2.42 25.07 1.10
CA SER A 55 2.57 24.97 -0.36
C SER A 55 4.03 25.26 -0.68
N ALA A 56 4.75 24.25 -1.15
CA ALA A 56 6.18 24.35 -1.37
C ALA A 56 6.44 25.47 -2.39
N SER A 57 7.06 26.55 -1.94
CA SER A 57 7.76 27.47 -2.84
C SER A 57 8.84 26.65 -3.56
N GLN A 58 8.93 26.79 -4.88
CA GLN A 58 9.79 26.01 -5.80
C GLN A 58 11.32 26.21 -5.60
N GLY A 59 11.79 26.32 -4.36
CA GLY A 59 13.22 26.37 -4.04
C GLY A 59 13.77 24.97 -3.82
N GLN A 60 14.81 24.60 -4.57
CA GLN A 60 15.67 23.47 -4.22
C GLN A 60 16.28 23.74 -2.84
N GLY A 61 16.02 22.85 -1.89
CA GLY A 61 16.48 23.02 -0.51
C GLY A 61 17.20 21.77 0.02
N GLY A 62 17.52 21.80 1.31
CA GLY A 62 18.08 20.65 2.01
C GLY A 62 17.12 19.45 2.04
N LEU A 63 17.60 18.32 2.58
CA LEU A 63 16.86 17.07 2.63
C LEU A 63 15.44 17.19 3.23
N PRO A 64 15.21 17.90 4.36
CA PRO A 64 13.86 18.03 4.94
C PRO A 64 12.86 18.69 3.99
N SER A 65 13.27 19.78 3.30
CA SER A 65 12.42 20.45 2.32
C SER A 65 12.15 19.59 1.08
N ALA A 66 13.16 18.84 0.62
CA ALA A 66 13.00 17.94 -0.52
C ALA A 66 12.05 16.77 -0.21
N LEU A 67 12.10 16.23 1.02
CA LEU A 67 11.16 15.21 1.49
C LEU A 67 9.73 15.76 1.59
N ALA A 68 9.57 16.97 2.14
CA ALA A 68 8.26 17.63 2.22
C ALA A 68 7.66 17.89 0.82
N ALA A 69 8.47 18.41 -0.12
CA ALA A 69 8.07 18.62 -1.50
C ALA A 69 7.71 17.30 -2.21
N THR A 70 8.51 16.25 -2.00
CA THR A 70 8.23 14.90 -2.52
C THR A 70 6.92 14.36 -1.98
N ALA A 71 6.68 14.44 -0.67
CA ALA A 71 5.44 13.96 -0.05
C ALA A 71 4.22 14.72 -0.59
N ARG A 72 4.32 16.05 -0.77
CA ARG A 72 3.25 16.85 -1.37
C ARG A 72 3.00 16.48 -2.84
N GLU A 73 4.05 16.36 -3.65
CA GLU A 73 3.92 15.98 -5.06
C GLU A 73 3.20 14.62 -5.18
N ILE A 74 3.66 13.63 -4.40
CA ILE A 74 3.13 12.26 -4.49
C ILE A 74 1.70 12.14 -3.95
N ALA A 75 1.42 12.73 -2.80
CA ALA A 75 0.15 12.52 -2.09
C ALA A 75 -0.90 13.60 -2.36
N CYS A 76 -0.50 14.86 -2.54
CA CYS A 76 -1.43 15.99 -2.58
C CYS A 76 -1.74 16.46 -4.00
N GLU A 77 -0.74 16.45 -4.88
CA GLU A 77 -0.79 17.09 -6.20
C GLU A 77 -1.12 16.11 -7.33
N ARG A 78 -1.07 14.80 -7.05
CA ARG A 78 -1.45 13.77 -8.02
C ARG A 78 -2.93 13.44 -7.95
N PRO A 79 -3.70 13.69 -9.03
CA PRO A 79 -5.11 13.31 -9.08
C PRO A 79 -5.34 11.80 -8.88
N ALA A 80 -4.34 10.99 -9.25
CA ALA A 80 -4.40 9.53 -9.15
C ALA A 80 -4.06 8.97 -7.76
N TYR A 81 -3.79 9.78 -6.74
CA TYR A 81 -3.42 9.26 -5.41
C TYR A 81 -4.45 8.28 -4.84
N ALA A 82 -5.75 8.56 -5.04
CA ALA A 82 -6.82 7.66 -4.63
C ALA A 82 -6.67 6.26 -5.25
N ALA A 83 -6.21 6.17 -6.49
CA ALA A 83 -5.97 4.90 -7.17
C ALA A 83 -4.75 4.14 -6.61
N TYR A 84 -3.78 4.84 -5.99
CA TYR A 84 -2.66 4.17 -5.30
C TYR A 84 -3.06 3.65 -3.92
N ALA A 85 -3.98 4.31 -3.22
CA ALA A 85 -4.50 3.84 -1.94
C ALA A 85 -5.61 2.78 -2.09
N ALA A 86 -6.30 2.76 -3.23
CA ALA A 86 -7.45 1.89 -3.46
C ALA A 86 -7.16 0.38 -3.29
N PRO A 87 -6.04 -0.19 -3.76
CA PRO A 87 -5.76 -1.61 -3.57
C PRO A 87 -5.69 -2.05 -2.11
N LEU A 88 -5.07 -1.24 -1.25
CA LEU A 88 -4.99 -1.51 0.19
C LEU A 88 -6.39 -1.52 0.83
N ALA A 89 -7.22 -0.54 0.48
CA ALA A 89 -8.59 -0.44 0.98
C ALA A 89 -9.47 -1.59 0.44
N ALA A 90 -9.36 -1.91 -0.85
CA ALA A 90 -10.11 -2.96 -1.49
C ALA A 90 -9.77 -4.34 -0.91
N GLY A 91 -8.48 -4.65 -0.71
CA GLY A 91 -8.06 -5.90 -0.07
C GLY A 91 -8.70 -6.06 1.31
N TYR A 92 -8.70 -5.00 2.14
CA TYR A 92 -9.38 -5.06 3.42
C TYR A 92 -10.91 -5.15 3.30
N MET A 93 -11.54 -4.40 2.39
CA MET A 93 -12.98 -4.46 2.17
C MET A 93 -13.44 -5.86 1.76
N LEU A 94 -12.62 -6.57 0.99
CA LEU A 94 -12.84 -7.95 0.55
C LEU A 94 -12.62 -8.98 1.67
N SER A 95 -12.12 -8.58 2.84
CA SER A 95 -12.10 -9.41 4.05
C SER A 95 -13.42 -9.41 4.83
N HIS A 96 -14.49 -8.81 4.29
CA HIS A 96 -15.77 -8.71 4.97
C HIS A 96 -16.34 -10.10 5.33
N PRO A 97 -16.92 -10.30 6.53
CA PRO A 97 -17.38 -11.63 6.98
C PRO A 97 -18.39 -12.34 6.06
N GLN A 98 -19.09 -11.61 5.19
CA GLN A 98 -20.06 -12.18 4.24
C GLN A 98 -19.44 -12.70 2.93
N PHE A 99 -18.25 -12.21 2.55
CA PHE A 99 -17.60 -12.52 1.26
C PHE A 99 -16.07 -12.51 1.40
N ASN A 100 -15.57 -13.16 2.45
CA ASN A 100 -14.18 -13.08 2.87
C ASN A 100 -13.24 -13.78 1.87
N ILE A 101 -12.31 -13.04 1.26
CA ILE A 101 -11.33 -13.59 0.30
C ILE A 101 -10.31 -14.54 0.92
N TYR A 102 -10.25 -14.63 2.24
CA TYR A 102 -9.39 -15.57 2.97
C TYR A 102 -10.15 -16.80 3.47
N LYS A 103 -11.50 -16.83 3.37
CA LYS A 103 -12.32 -17.89 3.98
C LYS A 103 -13.55 -18.28 3.17
N GLY A 104 -14.00 -19.52 3.38
CA GLY A 104 -15.20 -20.05 2.75
C GLY A 104 -15.09 -20.06 1.22
N ALA A 105 -16.23 -19.98 0.54
CA ALA A 105 -16.28 -20.16 -0.91
C ALA A 105 -15.36 -19.21 -1.70
N TRP A 106 -15.13 -17.99 -1.23
CA TRP A 106 -14.26 -17.03 -1.91
C TRP A 106 -12.78 -17.31 -1.61
N GLY A 107 -12.44 -17.66 -0.36
CA GLY A 107 -11.08 -18.07 0.01
C GLY A 107 -10.62 -19.39 -0.59
N GLU A 108 -11.54 -20.23 -1.08
CA GLU A 108 -11.24 -21.45 -1.82
C GLU A 108 -11.06 -21.23 -3.32
N MET A 109 -11.44 -20.06 -3.86
CA MET A 109 -11.27 -19.76 -5.28
C MET A 109 -9.78 -19.66 -5.63
N ARG A 110 -9.42 -20.27 -6.76
CA ARG A 110 -8.06 -20.22 -7.31
C ARG A 110 -8.11 -19.74 -8.76
N LEU A 111 -7.21 -18.83 -9.13
CA LEU A 111 -6.98 -18.40 -10.49
C LEU A 111 -5.52 -18.69 -10.86
N ALA A 112 -5.31 -19.59 -11.83
CA ALA A 112 -3.97 -20.04 -12.23
C ALA A 112 -3.09 -20.54 -11.06
N GLY A 113 -3.72 -21.19 -10.07
CA GLY A 113 -3.04 -21.73 -8.88
C GLY A 113 -2.85 -20.73 -7.74
N LEU A 114 -3.15 -19.44 -7.94
CA LEU A 114 -3.10 -18.42 -6.89
C LEU A 114 -4.47 -18.23 -6.24
N GLY A 115 -4.49 -17.94 -4.94
CA GLY A 115 -5.69 -17.53 -4.21
C GLY A 115 -6.35 -16.28 -4.80
N PHE A 116 -7.63 -16.06 -4.53
CA PHE A 116 -8.34 -14.88 -5.02
C PHE A 116 -7.83 -13.58 -4.36
N ASP A 117 -7.24 -13.68 -3.18
CA ASP A 117 -6.46 -12.66 -2.49
C ASP A 117 -5.15 -12.25 -3.19
N ALA A 118 -4.62 -13.07 -4.10
CA ALA A 118 -3.49 -12.65 -4.94
C ALA A 118 -3.79 -11.40 -5.77
N LEU A 119 -5.06 -11.12 -6.09
CA LEU A 119 -5.46 -9.91 -6.82
C LEU A 119 -5.19 -8.63 -6.02
N PRO A 120 -5.72 -8.45 -4.78
CA PRO A 120 -5.37 -7.30 -3.97
C PRO A 120 -3.87 -7.21 -3.65
N HIS A 121 -3.17 -8.34 -3.46
CA HIS A 121 -1.72 -8.32 -3.24
C HIS A 121 -0.96 -7.80 -4.47
N ALA A 122 -1.25 -8.32 -5.67
CA ALA A 122 -0.64 -7.81 -6.90
C ALA A 122 -0.98 -6.34 -7.16
N ALA A 123 -2.22 -5.92 -6.90
CA ALA A 123 -2.62 -4.52 -7.06
C ALA A 123 -1.91 -3.60 -6.05
N ALA A 124 -1.75 -4.04 -4.79
CA ALA A 124 -1.01 -3.31 -3.77
C ALA A 124 0.48 -3.24 -4.09
N GLY A 125 1.10 -4.35 -4.50
CA GLY A 125 2.47 -4.42 -4.98
C GLY A 125 2.72 -3.48 -6.15
N PHE A 126 1.79 -3.40 -7.11
CA PHE A 126 1.83 -2.44 -8.21
C PHE A 126 1.79 -1.00 -7.71
N ALA A 127 0.78 -0.65 -6.90
CA ALA A 127 0.56 0.72 -6.45
C ALA A 127 1.72 1.23 -5.58
N LEU A 128 2.19 0.41 -4.64
CA LEU A 128 3.34 0.73 -3.78
C LEU A 128 4.60 0.92 -4.61
N SER A 129 4.86 0.00 -5.55
CA SER A 129 6.06 0.07 -6.39
C SER A 129 6.06 1.29 -7.30
N ALA A 130 4.93 1.57 -7.97
CA ALA A 130 4.79 2.75 -8.80
C ALA A 130 4.99 4.03 -7.99
N THR A 131 4.38 4.10 -6.80
CA THR A 131 4.52 5.24 -5.88
C THR A 131 5.97 5.41 -5.42
N ALA A 132 6.67 4.34 -5.05
CA ALA A 132 8.07 4.38 -4.64
C ALA A 132 9.00 4.83 -5.77
N MET A 133 8.79 4.31 -6.99
CA MET A 133 9.57 4.72 -8.17
C MET A 133 9.42 6.22 -8.45
N ASP A 134 8.20 6.72 -8.30
CA ASP A 134 7.88 8.12 -8.52
C ASP A 134 8.43 9.01 -7.40
N ALA A 135 8.35 8.56 -6.15
CA ALA A 135 8.91 9.26 -4.99
C ALA A 135 10.43 9.39 -5.09
N ALA A 136 11.14 8.32 -5.50
CA ALA A 136 12.58 8.38 -5.76
C ALA A 136 12.91 9.41 -6.85
N SER A 137 12.12 9.43 -7.93
CA SER A 137 12.32 10.40 -9.03
C SER A 137 12.00 11.84 -8.60
N ALA A 138 11.01 12.04 -7.73
CA ALA A 138 10.64 13.35 -7.21
C ALA A 138 11.68 13.87 -6.22
N LEU A 139 12.18 13.02 -5.34
CA LEU A 139 13.22 13.39 -4.37
C LEU A 139 14.47 13.92 -5.07
N ASP A 140 14.93 13.25 -6.13
CA ASP A 140 16.08 13.68 -6.93
C ASP A 140 15.87 15.08 -7.56
N ARG A 141 14.65 15.40 -8.02
CA ARG A 141 14.33 16.74 -8.58
C ARG A 141 14.28 17.84 -7.52
N HIS A 142 13.78 17.52 -6.33
CA HIS A 142 13.56 18.51 -5.26
C HIS A 142 14.80 18.76 -4.39
N LEU A 143 15.77 17.84 -4.43
CA LEU A 143 16.98 17.94 -3.63
C LEU A 143 18.02 18.82 -4.32
N ALA A 144 18.59 19.78 -3.59
CA ALA A 144 19.65 20.63 -4.14
C ALA A 144 20.86 19.80 -4.59
N PRO A 145 21.48 20.08 -5.75
CA PRO A 145 22.65 19.35 -6.23
C PRO A 145 23.85 19.37 -5.26
N SER A 146 23.95 20.41 -4.43
CA SER A 146 24.98 20.56 -3.40
C SER A 146 24.69 19.78 -2.11
N ALA A 147 23.50 19.19 -1.95
CA ALA A 147 23.15 18.43 -0.76
C ALA A 147 23.93 17.12 -0.70
N VAL A 148 24.38 16.74 0.49
CA VAL A 148 25.14 15.48 0.73
C VAL A 148 24.38 14.24 0.22
N ALA A 149 23.05 14.24 0.31
CA ALA A 149 22.20 13.14 -0.13
C ALA A 149 21.94 13.09 -1.64
N ALA A 150 22.39 14.08 -2.43
CA ALA A 150 22.10 14.18 -3.86
C ALA A 150 22.58 12.95 -4.65
N GLY A 151 23.77 12.43 -4.33
CA GLY A 151 24.30 11.22 -4.96
C GLY A 151 23.41 9.99 -4.74
N VAL A 152 22.90 9.82 -3.51
CA VAL A 152 22.01 8.71 -3.15
C VAL A 152 20.65 8.87 -3.81
N ALA A 153 20.06 10.07 -3.78
CA ALA A 153 18.79 10.37 -4.43
C ALA A 153 18.85 10.13 -5.95
N GLY A 154 19.92 10.61 -6.60
CA GLY A 154 20.15 10.39 -8.03
C GLY A 154 20.38 8.92 -8.39
N TRP A 155 21.10 8.17 -7.54
CA TRP A 155 21.22 6.72 -7.72
C TRP A 155 19.85 6.03 -7.59
N ALA A 156 19.08 6.35 -6.56
CA ALA A 156 17.75 5.77 -6.36
C ALA A 156 16.79 6.11 -7.51
N ALA A 157 16.82 7.33 -8.05
CA ALA A 157 16.03 7.71 -9.21
C ALA A 157 16.43 6.96 -10.49
N ARG A 158 17.74 6.76 -10.72
CA ARG A 158 18.25 5.95 -11.84
C ARG A 158 17.87 4.47 -11.71
N HIS A 159 17.93 3.93 -10.49
CA HIS A 159 17.62 2.53 -10.18
C HIS A 159 16.25 2.35 -9.53
N ARG A 160 15.29 3.22 -9.85
CA ARG A 160 13.99 3.31 -9.18
C ARG A 160 13.22 2.00 -9.08
N ALA A 161 13.33 1.13 -10.09
CA ALA A 161 12.69 -0.19 -10.06
C ALA A 161 13.30 -1.11 -8.99
N LEU A 162 14.62 -1.11 -8.86
CA LEU A 162 15.33 -1.84 -7.81
C LEU A 162 15.04 -1.22 -6.43
N THR A 163 15.03 0.11 -6.31
CA THR A 163 14.64 0.80 -5.08
C THR A 163 13.23 0.42 -4.64
N ALA A 164 12.28 0.40 -5.56
CA ALA A 164 10.91 -0.03 -5.29
C ALA A 164 10.83 -1.52 -4.92
N LEU A 165 11.61 -2.39 -5.57
CA LEU A 165 11.68 -3.82 -5.22
C LEU A 165 12.18 -4.01 -3.79
N ALA A 166 13.26 -3.32 -3.41
CA ALA A 166 13.81 -3.38 -2.06
C ALA A 166 12.80 -2.87 -1.02
N GLY A 167 12.12 -1.76 -1.31
CA GLY A 167 11.06 -1.22 -0.45
C GLY A 167 9.88 -2.19 -0.31
N LEU A 168 9.43 -2.79 -1.41
CA LEU A 168 8.37 -3.80 -1.41
C LEU A 168 8.78 -5.03 -0.60
N ALA A 169 9.99 -5.55 -0.78
CA ALA A 169 10.49 -6.69 -0.02
C ALA A 169 10.47 -6.45 1.50
N VAL A 170 10.87 -5.25 1.94
CA VAL A 170 10.80 -4.87 3.37
C VAL A 170 9.34 -4.80 3.85
N VAL A 171 8.45 -4.17 3.09
CA VAL A 171 7.04 -4.05 3.46
C VAL A 171 6.36 -5.43 3.52
N THR A 172 6.58 -6.29 2.52
CA THR A 172 6.07 -7.66 2.50
C THR A 172 6.61 -8.45 3.69
N ALA A 173 7.91 -8.43 3.97
CA ALA A 173 8.47 -9.16 5.10
C ALA A 173 7.89 -8.71 6.46
N LEU A 174 7.67 -7.40 6.64
CA LEU A 174 7.04 -6.87 7.85
C LEU A 174 5.56 -7.25 7.95
N TRP A 175 4.85 -7.27 6.81
CA TRP A 175 3.45 -7.67 6.72
C TRP A 175 3.28 -9.14 7.11
N GLU A 176 3.99 -10.05 6.45
CA GLU A 176 3.97 -11.50 6.72
C GLU A 176 4.31 -11.82 8.18
N LEU A 177 5.32 -11.14 8.74
CA LEU A 177 5.69 -11.32 10.13
C LEU A 177 4.56 -10.86 11.08
N ALA A 178 3.89 -9.76 10.76
CA ALA A 178 2.78 -9.25 11.56
C ALA A 178 1.57 -10.19 11.48
N GLU A 179 1.26 -10.73 10.30
CA GLU A 179 0.19 -11.70 10.11
C GLU A 179 0.48 -13.01 10.85
N TYR A 180 1.68 -13.57 10.70
CA TYR A 180 2.12 -14.75 11.45
C TYR A 180 1.93 -14.55 12.97
N ARG A 181 2.44 -13.44 13.51
CA ARG A 181 2.33 -13.13 14.94
C ARG A 181 0.87 -12.96 15.38
N THR A 182 0.06 -12.30 14.56
CA THR A 182 -1.36 -12.10 14.84
C THR A 182 -2.12 -13.42 14.80
N HIS A 183 -1.91 -14.24 13.77
CA HIS A 183 -2.49 -15.56 13.63
C HIS A 183 -2.20 -16.44 14.85
N ARG A 184 -0.93 -16.51 15.27
CA ARG A 184 -0.52 -17.27 16.47
C ARG A 184 -1.19 -16.76 17.75
N TYR A 185 -1.27 -15.44 17.92
CA TYR A 185 -1.93 -14.81 19.05
C TYR A 185 -3.44 -15.10 19.09
N GLU A 186 -4.13 -14.93 17.96
CA GLU A 186 -5.58 -15.14 17.86
C GLU A 186 -5.92 -16.62 18.06
N LEU A 187 -5.16 -17.53 17.45
CA LEU A 187 -5.35 -18.97 17.60
C LEU A 187 -5.16 -19.42 19.05
N ALA A 188 -4.11 -18.93 19.74
CA ALA A 188 -3.89 -19.23 21.15
C ALA A 188 -5.05 -18.76 22.04
N LYS A 189 -5.72 -17.67 21.67
CA LYS A 189 -6.83 -17.10 22.44
C LYS A 189 -8.18 -17.75 22.15
N ARG A 190 -8.39 -18.23 20.92
CA ARG A 190 -9.68 -18.80 20.48
C ARG A 190 -9.72 -20.31 20.45
N GLY A 191 -8.57 -20.97 20.26
CA GLY A 191 -8.47 -22.41 20.10
C GLY A 191 -9.03 -22.95 18.77
N ASP A 192 -9.55 -22.08 17.90
CA ASP A 192 -10.19 -22.47 16.65
C ASP A 192 -9.86 -21.47 15.53
N VAL A 193 -9.35 -21.99 14.41
CA VAL A 193 -9.00 -21.23 13.19
C VAL A 193 -10.24 -20.65 12.51
N SER A 194 -11.42 -21.26 12.67
CA SER A 194 -12.66 -20.73 12.11
C SER A 194 -13.04 -19.38 12.76
N ALA A 195 -12.69 -19.20 14.04
CA ALA A 195 -13.08 -18.06 14.88
C ALA A 195 -12.11 -16.87 14.85
N ILE A 196 -11.01 -16.95 14.10
CA ILE A 196 -10.00 -15.88 13.95
C ILE A 196 -10.08 -15.29 12.54
N ASN A 197 -9.78 -14.01 12.33
CA ASN A 197 -9.83 -13.48 10.95
C ASN A 197 -8.50 -13.74 10.22
N MET A 198 -7.39 -13.53 10.93
CA MET A 198 -6.07 -13.61 10.34
C MET A 198 -5.67 -15.06 10.11
N GLN A 199 -5.53 -15.44 8.85
CA GLN A 199 -4.95 -16.71 8.45
C GLN A 199 -3.51 -16.47 8.02
N TRP A 200 -2.67 -17.47 8.25
CA TRP A 200 -1.29 -17.43 7.78
C TRP A 200 -0.82 -18.85 7.55
N SER A 201 -0.16 -19.07 6.42
CA SER A 201 0.55 -20.31 6.12
C SER A 201 1.75 -20.03 5.22
N VAL A 202 2.71 -20.97 5.18
CA VAL A 202 3.87 -20.83 4.30
C VAL A 202 3.45 -20.80 2.83
N GLU A 203 2.45 -21.60 2.44
CA GLU A 203 1.94 -21.64 1.07
C GLU A 203 1.33 -20.31 0.66
N ASP A 204 0.53 -19.73 1.56
CA ASP A 204 -0.12 -18.44 1.39
C ASP A 204 0.90 -17.31 1.26
N THR A 205 1.88 -17.25 2.16
CA THR A 205 3.02 -16.30 2.10
C THR A 205 3.77 -16.39 0.77
N VAL A 206 3.98 -17.59 0.23
CA VAL A 206 4.63 -17.74 -1.09
C VAL A 206 3.75 -17.16 -2.20
N GLY A 207 2.44 -17.42 -2.15
CA GLY A 207 1.45 -16.82 -3.05
C GLY A 207 1.49 -15.29 -3.00
N ASP A 208 1.50 -14.72 -1.81
CA ASP A 208 1.53 -13.27 -1.57
C ASP A 208 2.82 -12.61 -2.05
N VAL A 209 3.96 -13.26 -1.82
CA VAL A 209 5.26 -12.80 -2.34
C VAL A 209 5.23 -12.80 -3.87
N LEU A 210 4.76 -13.87 -4.50
CA LEU A 210 4.67 -13.95 -5.96
C LEU A 210 3.70 -12.90 -6.52
N ALA A 211 2.53 -12.72 -5.91
CA ALA A 211 1.57 -11.70 -6.31
C ALA A 211 2.16 -10.28 -6.21
N ASN A 212 2.82 -9.96 -5.10
CA ASN A 212 3.52 -8.69 -4.91
C ASN A 212 4.61 -8.47 -5.98
N LEU A 213 5.41 -9.50 -6.30
CA LEU A 213 6.43 -9.45 -7.34
C LEU A 213 5.84 -9.20 -8.74
N LEU A 214 4.70 -9.83 -9.06
CA LEU A 214 3.97 -9.57 -10.31
C LEU A 214 3.48 -8.12 -10.38
N GLY A 215 2.95 -7.60 -9.27
CA GLY A 215 2.58 -6.20 -9.12
C GLY A 215 3.74 -5.25 -9.37
N TRP A 216 4.90 -5.50 -8.74
CA TRP A 216 6.13 -4.75 -8.96
C TRP A 216 6.58 -4.79 -10.42
N LEU A 217 6.59 -5.96 -11.04
CA LEU A 217 7.00 -6.13 -12.44
C LEU A 217 6.09 -5.31 -13.36
N ALA A 218 4.78 -5.39 -13.15
CA ALA A 218 3.81 -4.59 -13.91
C ALA A 218 4.07 -3.07 -13.73
N ALA A 219 4.38 -2.61 -12.51
CA ALA A 219 4.71 -1.21 -12.26
C ALA A 219 6.01 -0.78 -12.97
N ALA A 220 7.04 -1.63 -12.93
CA ALA A 220 8.32 -1.38 -13.57
C ALA A 220 8.18 -1.28 -15.09
N LEU A 221 7.43 -2.20 -15.72
CA LEU A 221 7.14 -2.19 -17.15
C LEU A 221 6.32 -0.95 -17.55
N TRP A 222 5.29 -0.62 -16.78
CA TRP A 222 4.45 0.56 -17.03
C TRP A 222 5.25 1.86 -16.97
N ARG A 223 6.12 2.02 -15.97
CA ARG A 223 7.00 3.19 -15.84
C ARG A 223 8.17 3.18 -16.82
N GLY A 224 8.61 2.02 -17.28
CA GLY A 224 9.58 1.87 -18.36
C GLY A 224 9.06 2.45 -19.68
N ARG A 225 7.84 2.08 -20.09
CA ARG A 225 7.21 2.56 -21.34
C ARG A 225 6.99 4.08 -21.37
N ARG A 226 6.72 4.71 -20.23
CA ARG A 226 6.54 6.18 -20.17
C ARG A 226 7.82 6.98 -20.40
N ARG A 227 9.01 6.37 -20.30
CA ARG A 227 10.27 7.05 -20.66
C ARG A 227 10.50 7.14 -22.16
N THR A 228 9.90 6.26 -22.95
CA THR A 228 10.14 6.15 -24.40
C THR A 228 9.09 6.87 -25.25
N ALA A 229 8.02 7.39 -24.64
CA ALA A 229 7.07 8.24 -25.35
C ALA A 229 7.69 9.64 -25.54
N PRO A 230 7.81 10.16 -26.78
CA PRO A 230 8.23 11.54 -27.00
C PRO A 230 7.24 12.48 -26.31
N GLN A 231 7.76 13.48 -25.60
CA GLN A 231 6.97 14.58 -25.03
C GLN A 231 6.61 15.58 -26.12
#